data_AF-A0A2A9NBG8-F1
#
_entry.id   AF-A0A2A9NBG8-F1
#
_cell.length_a   1.000
_cell.length_b   1.000
_cell.length_c   1.000
_cell.angle_alpha   90.00
_cell.angle_beta   90.00
_cell.angle_gamma   90.00
#
_symmetry.space_group_name_H-M   'P 1'
#
loop_
_entity.id
_entity.type
_entity.pdbx_description
1 polymer ?
#
loop_
_entity_poly.entity_id
_entity_poly.type
_entity_poly.pdbx_seq_one_letter_code
_entity_poly.pdbx_strand_id
1 'polypeptide(L)'
;WECHNGDNQKWYIEPVEDGYVIRSVFNGKYLGPRGDYTSKTQVMAVDFPFKWTINVSAGDNSISRIYVFGTIRSLDLHIIAPNKSPNGKEVLICRDHGGPNQCWKLDQQSSPISSPPFSSQIQTGVFQ
;
A
#
# COMPACT_ATOMS: atom_id res chain seq x y z
N TRP A 1 8.99 11.31 -4.45
CA TRP A 1 8.27 12.16 -5.41
C TRP A 1 7.39 13.07 -4.58
N GLU A 2 7.35 14.36 -4.89
CA GLU A 2 6.44 15.29 -4.23
C GLU A 2 4.98 14.94 -4.55
N CYS A 3 4.08 15.17 -3.61
CA CYS A 3 2.65 14.96 -3.81
C CYS A 3 2.14 15.96 -4.86
N HIS A 4 1.69 15.45 -6.00
CA HIS A 4 1.12 16.25 -7.08
C HIS A 4 -0.31 15.81 -7.43
N ASN A 5 -0.94 15.05 -6.52
CA ASN A 5 -2.31 14.55 -6.65
C ASN A 5 -2.60 13.74 -7.93
N GLY A 6 -1.55 13.22 -8.57
CA GLY A 6 -1.68 12.34 -9.75
C GLY A 6 -2.11 10.94 -9.33
N ASP A 7 -2.79 10.24 -10.23
CA ASP A 7 -3.33 8.89 -9.93
C ASP A 7 -2.24 7.85 -9.70
N ASN A 8 -1.01 8.10 -10.18
CA ASN A 8 0.18 7.31 -9.89
C ASN A 8 0.68 7.45 -8.43
N GLN A 9 0.04 8.32 -7.63
CA GLN A 9 0.28 8.49 -6.20
C GLN A 9 -0.97 8.16 -5.37
N LYS A 10 -2.02 7.62 -5.99
CA LYS A 10 -3.26 7.21 -5.32
C LYS A 10 -3.40 5.69 -5.39
N TRP A 11 -3.93 5.12 -4.31
CA TRP A 11 -4.02 3.68 -4.11
C TRP A 11 -5.36 3.32 -3.48
N TYR A 12 -5.96 2.23 -3.96
CA TYR A 12 -7.02 1.53 -3.25
C TYR A 12 -6.37 0.57 -2.25
N ILE A 13 -6.80 0.61 -0.99
CA ILE A 13 -6.43 -0.35 0.05
C ILE A 13 -7.64 -1.23 0.27
N GLU A 14 -7.55 -2.47 -0.20
CA GLU A 14 -8.69 -3.39 -0.27
C GLU A 14 -8.46 -4.54 0.73
N PRO A 15 -9.38 -4.81 1.67
CA PRO A 15 -9.23 -5.91 2.61
C PRO A 15 -9.32 -7.26 1.89
N VAL A 16 -8.45 -8.21 2.26
CA VAL A 16 -8.51 -9.61 1.81
C VAL A 16 -8.18 -10.53 2.98
N GLU A 17 -9.15 -11.37 3.37
CA GLU A 17 -9.03 -12.27 4.52
C GLU A 17 -8.53 -11.53 5.78
N ASP A 18 -7.30 -11.82 6.20
CA ASP A 18 -6.59 -11.31 7.37
C ASP A 18 -5.57 -10.20 7.06
N GLY A 19 -5.59 -9.67 5.83
CA GLY A 19 -4.70 -8.61 5.39
C GLY A 19 -5.32 -7.69 4.35
N TYR A 20 -4.45 -7.07 3.56
CA TYR A 20 -4.82 -6.08 2.55
C TYR A 20 -4.04 -6.30 1.25
N VAL A 21 -4.65 -5.92 0.14
CA VAL A 21 -3.94 -5.65 -1.12
C VAL A 21 -3.99 -4.15 -1.39
N ILE A 22 -2.93 -3.63 -1.99
CA ILE A 22 -2.79 -2.19 -2.28
C ILE A 22 -2.70 -2.06 -3.79
N ARG A 23 -3.72 -1.47 -4.43
CA ARG A 23 -3.88 -1.42 -5.88
C ARG A 23 -3.78 0.02 -6.39
N SER A 24 -2.98 0.24 -7.42
CA SER A 24 -2.78 1.56 -8.03
C SER A 24 -4.05 2.04 -8.72
N VAL A 25 -4.44 3.29 -8.46
CA VAL A 25 -5.54 3.94 -9.20
C VAL A 25 -5.16 4.15 -10.66
N PHE A 26 -3.88 4.43 -10.94
CA PHE A 26 -3.39 4.77 -12.29
C PHE A 26 -3.51 3.63 -13.31
N ASN A 27 -3.15 2.40 -12.92
CA ASN A 27 -3.02 1.29 -13.87
C ASN A 27 -3.55 -0.05 -13.35
N GLY A 28 -4.18 -0.07 -12.17
CA GLY A 28 -4.75 -1.29 -11.59
C GLY A 28 -3.74 -2.34 -11.10
N LYS A 29 -2.43 -2.09 -11.21
CA LYS A 29 -1.39 -2.98 -10.68
C LYS A 29 -1.29 -2.90 -9.17
N TYR A 30 -0.68 -3.90 -8.55
CA TYR A 30 -0.57 -3.99 -7.09
C TYR A 30 0.80 -3.51 -6.60
N LEU A 31 0.85 -2.96 -5.39
CA LEU A 31 2.10 -2.68 -4.70
C LEU A 31 2.70 -4.01 -4.22
N GLY A 32 3.90 -4.34 -4.68
CA GLY A 32 4.55 -5.60 -4.34
C GLY A 32 6.07 -5.60 -4.55
N PRO A 33 6.76 -6.64 -4.09
CA PRO A 33 8.20 -6.80 -4.26
C PRO A 33 8.59 -7.05 -5.73
N ARG A 34 9.75 -6.55 -6.13
CA ARG A 34 10.41 -6.96 -7.37
C ARG A 34 11.10 -8.31 -7.17
N GLY A 35 10.33 -9.41 -7.32
CA GLY A 35 10.81 -10.77 -7.08
C GLY A 35 10.67 -11.20 -5.62
N ASP A 36 11.68 -11.86 -5.06
CA ASP A 36 11.63 -12.35 -3.68
C ASP A 36 11.60 -11.20 -2.66
N TYR A 37 10.75 -11.29 -1.65
CA TYR A 37 10.53 -10.28 -0.61
C TYR A 37 11.52 -10.37 0.56
N THR A 38 12.80 -10.59 0.25
CA THR A 38 13.89 -10.59 1.24
C THR A 38 14.30 -9.16 1.63
N SER A 39 15.38 -9.01 2.42
CA SER A 39 15.79 -7.68 2.89
C SER A 39 16.32 -6.82 1.76
N LYS A 40 15.93 -5.54 1.74
CA LYS A 40 16.28 -4.52 0.73
C LYS A 40 15.71 -4.80 -0.67
N THR A 41 14.65 -5.62 -0.76
CA THR A 41 13.92 -5.79 -2.03
C THR A 41 13.16 -4.53 -2.37
N GLN A 42 13.29 -4.07 -3.62
CA GLN A 42 12.54 -2.92 -4.14
C GLN A 42 11.04 -3.21 -4.19
N VAL A 43 10.23 -2.24 -3.80
CA VAL A 43 8.77 -2.25 -3.93
C VAL A 43 8.37 -1.46 -5.16
N MET A 44 7.52 -2.06 -6.00
CA MET A 44 7.06 -1.47 -7.25
C MET A 44 5.63 -1.94 -7.60
N ALA A 45 5.11 -1.45 -8.73
CA ALA A 45 3.87 -1.96 -9.30
C ALA A 45 4.11 -3.35 -9.93
N VAL A 46 3.36 -4.36 -9.50
CA VAL A 46 3.40 -5.75 -9.97
C VAL A 46 2.02 -6.19 -10.49
N ASP A 47 1.99 -7.20 -11.35
CA ASP A 47 0.74 -7.60 -12.03
C ASP A 47 -0.21 -8.42 -11.15
N PHE A 48 0.31 -9.09 -10.11
CA PHE A 48 -0.48 -9.97 -9.24
C PHE A 48 -0.66 -9.37 -7.84
N PRO A 49 -1.79 -9.63 -7.16
CA PRO A 49 -2.01 -9.17 -5.79
C PRO A 49 -0.92 -9.65 -4.84
N PHE A 50 -0.46 -8.76 -3.97
CA PHE A 50 0.49 -9.08 -2.90
C PHE A 50 -0.09 -8.66 -1.56
N LYS A 51 -0.12 -9.60 -0.61
CA LYS A 51 -0.79 -9.41 0.69
C LYS A 51 0.12 -8.66 1.68
N TRP A 52 -0.44 -7.62 2.29
CA TRP A 52 0.18 -6.79 3.30
C TRP A 52 -0.60 -6.84 4.62
N THR A 53 0.11 -6.63 5.74
CA THR A 53 -0.49 -6.27 7.03
C THR A 53 -0.32 -4.77 7.22
N ILE A 54 -1.39 -4.06 7.59
CA ILE A 54 -1.32 -2.62 7.90
C ILE A 54 -1.64 -2.45 9.39
N ASN A 55 -0.63 -2.04 10.15
CA ASN A 55 -0.78 -1.77 11.57
C ASN A 55 -0.82 -0.26 11.78
N VAL A 56 -1.92 0.21 12.37
CA VAL A 56 -2.04 1.57 12.86
C VAL A 56 -1.22 1.69 14.15
N SER A 57 -0.42 2.75 14.29
CA SER A 57 0.42 2.95 15.46
C SER A 57 -0.43 3.19 16.70
N ALA A 58 -0.16 2.45 17.78
CA ALA A 58 -0.90 2.60 19.03
C ALA A 58 -0.78 4.05 19.54
N GLY A 59 -1.93 4.74 19.65
CA GLY A 59 -2.02 6.13 20.13
C GLY A 59 -1.95 7.22 19.05
N ASP A 60 -1.65 6.88 17.79
CA ASP A 60 -1.73 7.81 16.66
C ASP A 60 -2.29 7.11 15.42
N ASN A 61 -3.59 7.32 15.20
CA ASN A 61 -4.29 6.74 14.06
C ASN A 61 -3.87 7.33 12.71
N SER A 62 -3.03 8.36 12.69
CA SER A 62 -2.53 8.97 11.46
C SER A 62 -1.28 8.29 10.90
N ILE A 63 -0.60 7.45 11.69
CA ILE A 63 0.66 6.80 11.31
C ILE A 63 0.49 5.28 11.27
N SER A 64 0.75 4.71 10.10
CA SER A 64 0.72 3.27 9.86
C SER A 64 2.12 2.70 9.60
N ARG A 65 2.32 1.43 9.94
CA ARG A 65 3.40 0.60 9.39
C ARG A 65 2.78 -0.49 8.51
N ILE A 66 3.38 -0.68 7.34
CA ILE A 66 2.89 -1.62 6.32
C ILE A 66 3.90 -2.75 6.20
N TYR A 67 3.49 -3.97 6.49
CA TYR A 67 4.35 -5.15 6.58
C TYR A 67 4.04 -6.18 5.51
N VAL A 68 5.07 -6.88 5.03
CA VAL A 68 4.88 -8.14 4.32
C VAL A 68 4.14 -9.09 5.25
N PHE A 69 3.00 -9.61 4.78
CA PHE A 69 2.08 -10.39 5.60
C PHE A 69 2.79 -11.54 6.33
N GLY A 70 2.53 -11.69 7.63
CA GLY A 70 3.12 -12.74 8.46
C GLY A 70 4.61 -12.54 8.82
N THR A 71 5.18 -11.37 8.57
CA THR A 71 6.60 -11.09 8.85
C THR A 71 6.80 -9.78 9.62
N ILE A 72 8.01 -9.57 10.12
CA ILE A 72 8.47 -8.31 10.73
C ILE A 72 9.14 -7.37 9.70
N ARG A 73 8.88 -7.55 8.40
CA ARG A 73 9.49 -6.74 7.35
C ARG A 73 8.51 -5.67 6.87
N SER A 74 8.90 -4.41 6.96
CA SER A 74 8.07 -3.24 6.64
C SER A 74 8.52 -2.51 5.38
N LEU A 75 7.61 -1.71 4.82
CA LEU A 75 7.94 -0.69 3.83
C LEU A 75 8.83 0.38 4.44
N ASP A 76 9.92 0.68 3.74
CA ASP A 76 11.00 1.56 4.18
C ASP A 76 11.34 2.53 3.05
N LEU A 77 11.17 3.83 3.28
CA LEU A 77 11.68 4.84 2.37
C LEU A 77 13.20 4.92 2.55
N HIS A 78 13.96 4.48 1.54
CA HIS A 78 15.41 4.39 1.65
C HIS A 78 16.06 5.79 1.70
N ILE A 79 16.26 6.30 2.92
CA ILE A 79 16.93 7.57 3.19
C ILE A 79 18.40 7.35 3.51
N ILE A 80 19.27 8.15 2.88
CA ILE A 80 20.73 8.07 3.06
C ILE A 80 21.21 9.09 4.12
N ALA A 81 20.37 10.09 4.45
CA ALA A 81 20.61 11.05 5.52
C ALA A 81 19.28 11.64 6.05
N PRO A 82 19.20 12.08 7.32
CA PRO A 82 18.05 12.80 7.83
C PRO A 82 17.77 14.04 6.98
N ASN A 83 16.49 14.35 6.74
CA ASN A 83 16.03 15.56 6.03
C ASN A 83 16.45 15.70 4.56
N LYS A 84 16.96 14.62 3.93
CA LYS A 84 17.16 14.55 2.47
C LYS A 84 16.55 13.28 1.91
N SER A 85 15.33 13.40 1.38
CA SER A 85 14.75 12.38 0.49
C SER A 85 14.49 13.03 -0.87
N PRO A 86 15.47 13.00 -1.79
CA PRO A 86 15.24 13.53 -3.14
C PRO A 86 14.17 12.70 -3.86
N ASN A 87 13.50 13.32 -4.84
CA ASN A 87 12.59 12.61 -5.73
C ASN A 87 13.28 11.40 -6.38
N GLY A 88 12.52 10.33 -6.61
CA GLY A 88 13.03 9.08 -7.16
C GLY A 88 13.71 8.13 -6.17
N LYS A 89 13.71 8.43 -4.85
CA LYS A 89 14.15 7.44 -3.86
C LYS A 89 13.21 6.24 -3.79
N GLU A 90 13.83 5.07 -3.68
CA GLU A 90 13.15 3.79 -3.69
C GLU A 90 12.46 3.52 -2.35
N VAL A 91 11.34 2.81 -2.44
CA VAL A 91 10.73 2.16 -1.28
C VAL A 91 11.20 0.71 -1.27
N LEU A 92 11.69 0.25 -0.14
CA LEU A 92 12.26 -1.08 0.05
C LEU A 92 11.46 -1.87 1.08
N ILE A 93 11.63 -3.19 1.06
CA ILE A 93 11.26 -4.08 2.18
C ILE A 93 12.46 -4.22 3.09
N CYS A 94 12.36 -3.75 4.33
CA CYS A 94 13.40 -3.85 5.34
C CYS A 94 12.89 -4.54 6.60
N ARG A 95 13.79 -5.06 7.44
CA ARG A 95 13.39 -5.46 8.81
C ARG A 95 12.94 -4.20 9.56
N ASP A 96 11.81 -4.28 10.25
CA ASP A 96 11.33 -3.18 11.08
C ASP A 96 12.34 -2.90 12.21
N HIS A 97 12.77 -1.65 12.29
CA HIS A 97 13.67 -1.13 13.31
C HIS A 97 13.06 0.08 14.03
N GLY A 98 11.76 0.31 13.87
CA GLY A 98 11.02 1.40 14.52
C GLY A 98 11.34 2.80 13.97
N GLY A 99 12.10 2.90 12.87
CA GLY A 99 12.55 4.18 12.33
C GLY A 99 11.44 5.00 11.68
N PRO A 100 11.58 6.33 11.61
CA PRO A 100 10.57 7.21 11.02
C PRO A 100 10.39 7.01 9.51
N ASN A 101 11.41 6.51 8.81
CA ASN A 101 11.36 6.12 7.39
C ASN A 101 10.48 4.89 7.12
N GLN A 102 10.01 4.21 8.17
CA GLN A 102 9.10 3.06 8.10
C GLN A 102 7.67 3.43 8.53
N CYS A 103 7.44 4.70 8.87
CA CYS A 103 6.15 5.26 9.28
C CYS A 103 5.48 5.96 8.09
N TRP A 104 4.25 5.59 7.80
CA TRP A 104 3.50 6.05 6.63
C TRP A 104 2.21 6.73 7.06
N LYS A 105 2.00 7.95 6.56
CA LYS A 105 0.72 8.63 6.66
C LYS A 105 -0.14 8.23 5.47
N LEU A 106 -1.35 7.73 5.74
CA LEU A 106 -2.32 7.36 4.71
C LEU A 106 -3.45 8.40 4.70
N ASP A 107 -3.36 9.37 3.80
CA ASP A 107 -4.36 10.42 3.67
C ASP A 107 -5.53 9.94 2.80
N GLN A 108 -6.71 9.86 3.40
CA GLN A 108 -7.93 9.51 2.66
C GLN A 108 -8.23 10.60 1.64
N GLN A 109 -8.30 10.22 0.37
CA GLN A 109 -8.86 11.09 -0.65
C GLN A 109 -10.37 11.20 -0.40
N SER A 110 -10.86 12.42 -0.28
CA SER A 110 -12.31 12.68 -0.27
C SER A 110 -12.90 12.03 -1.52
N SER A 111 -13.87 11.14 -1.33
CA SER A 111 -14.53 10.50 -2.46
C SER A 111 -15.04 11.58 -3.40
N PRO A 112 -14.75 11.53 -4.71
CA PRO A 112 -15.53 12.33 -5.65
C PRO A 112 -16.98 11.89 -5.48
N ILE A 113 -17.83 12.83 -5.09
CA ILE A 113 -19.29 12.61 -5.06
C ILE A 113 -19.66 12.14 -6.48
N SER A 114 -20.31 10.98 -6.57
CA SER A 114 -20.69 10.22 -7.78
C SER A 114 -19.69 9.16 -8.29
N SER A 115 -19.75 7.98 -7.68
CA SER A 115 -19.82 6.74 -8.46
C SER A 115 -21.10 6.05 -8.03
N PRO A 116 -22.01 5.65 -8.95
CA PRO A 116 -23.19 4.90 -8.55
C PRO A 116 -22.74 3.59 -7.88
N PRO A 117 -23.52 3.05 -6.94
CA PRO A 117 -23.18 1.79 -6.30
C PRO A 117 -23.02 0.72 -7.38
N PHE A 118 -21.91 -0.02 -7.30
CA PHE A 118 -21.76 -1.28 -8.01
C PHE A 118 -22.98 -2.13 -7.67
N SER A 119 -23.90 -2.28 -8.62
CA SER A 119 -25.09 -3.11 -8.44
C SER A 119 -24.60 -4.55 -8.32
N SER A 120 -24.72 -5.11 -7.12
CA SER A 120 -24.74 -6.55 -6.92
C SER A 120 -26.01 -7.10 -7.56
N GLN A 121 -25.99 -7.33 -8.87
CA GLN A 121 -26.91 -8.25 -9.51
C GLN A 121 -26.55 -9.66 -9.02
N ILE A 122 -27.12 -10.05 -7.87
CA ILE A 122 -27.34 -11.47 -7.58
C ILE A 122 -28.42 -11.92 -8.57
N GLN A 123 -28.00 -12.46 -9.71
CA GLN A 123 -28.90 -13.21 -10.56
C GLN A 123 -29.04 -14.60 -9.93
N THR A 124 -30.12 -14.80 -9.20
CA THR A 124 -30.60 -16.11 -8.78
C THR A 124 -30.95 -16.94 -10.01
N GLY A 125 -30.04 -17.83 -10.41
CA GLY A 125 -30.33 -18.92 -11.33
C GLY A 125 -30.95 -20.09 -10.57
N VAL A 126 -32.27 -20.22 -10.67
CA VAL A 126 -32.99 -21.46 -10.34
C VAL A 126 -32.64 -22.48 -11.42
N PHE A 127 -32.12 -23.65 -11.02
CA PHE A 127 -32.04 -24.81 -11.90
C PHE A 127 -33.38 -25.58 -11.79
N GLN A 128 -34.03 -25.81 -12.94
CA GLN A 128 -34.96 -26.92 -13.14
C GLN A 128 -34.16 -28.17 -13.51
#